data_AF-A0A172ZD55-F1
#
_entry.id   AF-A0A172ZD55-F1
#
_cell.length_a   1.000
_cell.length_b   1.000
_cell.length_c   1.000
_cell.angle_alpha   90.00
_cell.angle_beta   90.00
_cell.angle_gamma   90.00
#
_symmetry.space_group_name_H-M   'P 1'
#
loop_
_entity.id
_entity.type
_entity.pdbx_description
1 polymer ?
#
loop_
_entity_poly.entity_id
_entity_poly.type
_entity_poly.pdbx_seq_one_letter_code
_entity_poly.pdbx_strand_id
1 'polypeptide(L)' 'MDKGKKKLQKKEIIKVAMDYTSQNASSVFNFTLISVDRNDNRYPCWSVIFEMSNKQGDIVDGSLILGINEFGEIIYVG' A
#
# COMPACT_ATOMS: atom_id res chain seq x y z
N MET A 1 3.66 -5.91 -28.50
CA MET A 1 2.62 -6.56 -27.67
C MET A 1 3.30 -6.99 -26.38
N ASP A 2 3.12 -6.22 -25.31
CA ASP A 2 3.70 -6.56 -24.02
C ASP A 2 3.00 -7.79 -23.45
N LYS A 3 3.77 -8.78 -23.01
CA LYS A 3 3.24 -10.06 -22.53
C LYS A 3 2.52 -9.86 -21.19
N GLY A 4 1.18 -9.83 -21.23
CA GLY A 4 0.29 -10.47 -20.25
C GLY A 4 0.57 -10.25 -18.75
N LYS A 5 0.71 -9.01 -18.27
CA LYS A 5 0.61 -8.76 -16.83
C LYS A 5 -0.84 -9.00 -16.38
N LYS A 6 -1.03 -9.98 -15.50
CA LYS A 6 -2.34 -10.28 -14.89
C LYS A 6 -2.70 -9.13 -13.94
N LYS A 7 -3.91 -8.58 -14.09
CA LYS A 7 -4.45 -7.62 -13.11
C LYS A 7 -4.55 -8.28 -11.74
N LEU A 8 -4.00 -7.63 -10.73
CA LEU A 8 -3.99 -8.13 -9.36
C LEU A 8 -5.32 -7.87 -8.68
N GLN A 9 -5.75 -8.83 -7.87
CA GLN A 9 -6.90 -8.72 -6.99
C GLN A 9 -6.52 -8.06 -5.66
N LYS A 10 -7.52 -7.60 -4.89
CA LYS A 10 -7.33 -6.95 -3.59
C LYS A 10 -6.36 -7.70 -2.66
N LYS A 11 -6.44 -9.03 -2.59
CA LYS A 11 -5.54 -9.86 -1.77
C LYS A 11 -4.08 -9.79 -2.23
N GLU A 12 -3.85 -9.78 -3.53
CA GLU A 12 -2.51 -9.67 -4.13
C GLU A 12 -1.94 -8.27 -3.89
N ILE A 13 -2.76 -7.22 -4.00
CA ILE A 13 -2.40 -5.83 -3.69
C ILE A 13 -2.03 -5.65 -2.21
N ILE A 14 -2.81 -6.24 -1.29
CA ILE A 14 -2.49 -6.25 0.14
C ILE A 14 -1.10 -6.86 0.36
N LYS A 15 -0.82 -8.00 -0.29
CA LYS A 15 0.49 -8.64 -0.17
C LYS A 15 1.63 -7.72 -0.63
N VAL A 16 1.48 -7.07 -1.79
CA VAL A 16 2.47 -6.10 -2.28
C VAL A 16 2.72 -4.98 -1.28
N ALA A 17 1.65 -4.44 -0.69
CA ALA A 17 1.76 -3.36 0.29
C ALA A 17 2.44 -3.81 1.61
N MET A 18 2.10 -5.01 2.10
CA MET A 18 2.74 -5.61 3.29
C MET A 18 4.21 -5.94 3.05
N ASP A 19 4.55 -6.46 1.86
CA ASP A 19 5.93 -6.75 1.48
C ASP A 19 6.74 -5.45 1.41
N TYR A 20 6.18 -4.37 0.85
CA TYR A 20 6.83 -3.05 0.80
C TYR A 20 7.11 -2.49 2.20
N THR A 21 6.12 -2.48 3.10
CA THR A 21 6.28 -1.97 4.47
C THR A 21 7.26 -2.80 5.28
N SER A 22 7.34 -4.12 5.03
CA SER A 22 8.32 -5.01 5.67
C SER A 22 9.74 -4.76 5.17
N GLN A 23 9.92 -4.53 3.86
CA GLN A 23 11.22 -4.22 3.26
C GLN A 23 11.71 -2.81 3.63
N ASN A 24 10.78 -1.89 3.86
CA ASN A 24 11.05 -0.50 4.26
C ASN A 24 10.66 -0.28 5.73
N ALA A 25 10.92 -1.27 6.58
CA ALA A 25 10.53 -1.22 7.98
C ALA A 25 11.17 -0.01 8.68
N SER A 26 10.34 0.81 9.34
CA SER A 26 10.80 1.95 10.11
C SER A 26 11.34 1.50 11.48
N SER A 27 12.45 2.09 11.89
CA SER A 27 12.97 1.96 13.27
C SER A 27 12.12 2.70 14.28
N VAL A 28 11.32 3.68 13.84
CA VAL A 28 10.52 4.57 14.69
C VAL A 28 9.04 4.17 14.71
N PHE A 29 8.53 3.67 13.57
CA PHE A 29 7.10 3.43 13.39
C PHE A 29 6.77 1.96 13.16
N ASN A 30 5.56 1.58 13.55
CA ASN A 30 4.85 0.38 13.15
C ASN A 30 3.70 0.78 12.22
N PHE A 31 3.40 -0.08 11.25
CA PHE A 31 2.36 0.16 10.25
C PHE A 31 1.25 -0.87 10.39
N THR A 32 0.01 -0.39 10.53
CA THR A 32 -1.18 -1.24 10.61
C THR A 32 -2.06 -0.96 9.40
N LEU A 33 -2.38 -1.97 8.61
CA LEU A 33 -3.24 -1.82 7.44
C LEU A 33 -4.66 -1.44 7.88
N ILE A 34 -5.19 -0.31 7.40
CA ILE A 34 -6.53 0.17 7.75
C ILE A 34 -7.51 0.14 6.57
N SER A 35 -7.06 0.49 5.35
CA SER A 35 -7.94 0.50 4.18
C SER A 35 -7.23 0.08 2.90
N VAL A 36 -8.02 -0.44 1.98
CA VAL A 36 -7.62 -0.81 0.62
C VAL A 36 -8.79 -0.54 -0.31
N ASP A 37 -8.70 0.57 -1.03
CA ASP A 37 -9.74 1.08 -1.90
C ASP A 37 -9.26 1.11 -3.35
N ARG A 38 -10.15 0.81 -4.29
CA ARG A 38 -9.83 0.84 -5.71
C ARG A 38 -10.54 2.01 -6.37
N ASN A 39 -9.80 2.77 -7.18
CA ASN A 39 -10.36 3.79 -8.05
C ASN A 39 -10.22 3.33 -9.50
N ASP A 40 -11.36 3.11 -10.17
CA ASP A 40 -11.42 2.69 -11.58
C ASP A 40 -11.63 3.88 -12.54
N ASN A 41 -11.11 5.06 -12.18
CA ASN A 41 -11.08 6.23 -13.06
C ASN A 41 -10.13 6.01 -14.26
N ARG A 42 -9.83 7.10 -15.01
CA ARG A 42 -8.96 7.07 -16.20
C ARG A 42 -7.60 6.38 -15.97
N TYR A 43 -7.11 6.34 -14.73
CA TYR A 43 -5.88 5.66 -14.32
C TYR A 43 -6.17 4.70 -13.15
N PRO A 44 -6.58 3.44 -13.42
CA PRO A 44 -6.96 2.50 -12.38
C PRO A 44 -5.85 2.28 -11.34
N CYS A 45 -6.14 2.55 -10.09
CA CYS A 45 -5.20 2.37 -8.99
C CYS A 45 -5.88 1.89 -7.71
N TRP A 46 -5.07 1.31 -6.83
CA TRP A 46 -5.42 0.95 -5.48
C TRP A 46 -4.76 1.93 -4.53
N SER A 47 -5.55 2.50 -3.63
CA SER A 47 -5.08 3.25 -2.47
C SER A 47 -5.03 2.31 -1.28
N VAL A 48 -3.84 2.03 -0.78
CA VAL A 48 -3.61 1.22 0.41
C VAL A 48 -3.13 2.14 1.53
N ILE A 49 -3.88 2.17 2.63
CA ILE A 49 -3.63 3.10 3.73
C ILE A 49 -3.21 2.31 4.97
N PHE A 50 -2.13 2.74 5.60
CA PHE A 50 -1.64 2.25 6.87
C PHE A 50 -1.71 3.35 7.93
N GLU A 51 -2.25 3.00 9.09
CA GLU A 51 -2.09 3.79 10.31
C GLU A 51 -0.66 3.62 10.83
N MET A 52 -0.09 4.71 11.33
CA MET A 52 1.23 4.73 11.93
C MET A 52 1.12 4.80 13.44
N SER A 53 1.83 3.91 14.12
CA SER A 53 2.05 4.00 15.56
C SER A 53 3.55 4.05 15.86
N ASN A 54 3.96 4.69 16.94
CA ASN A 54 5.34 4.60 17.41
C ASN A 54 5.62 3.19 17.97
N LYS A 55 6.87 2.91 18.38
CA LYS A 55 7.23 1.60 18.96
C LYS A 55 6.60 1.32 20.33
N GLN A 56 6.07 2.35 20.99
CA GLN A 56 5.34 2.23 22.25
C GLN A 56 3.85 1.87 22.03
N GLY A 57 3.36 2.01 20.80
CA GLY A 57 1.98 1.72 20.41
C GLY A 57 1.07 2.95 20.34
N ASP A 58 1.60 4.16 20.55
CA ASP A 58 0.82 5.38 20.41
C ASP A 58 0.60 5.69 18.92
N ILE A 59 -0.65 5.97 18.56
CA ILE A 59 -1.00 6.42 17.21
C ILE A 59 -0.37 7.79 16.97
N VAL A 60 0.29 7.93 15.83
CA VAL A 60 0.93 9.18 15.41
C VAL A 60 0.04 9.85 14.37
N ASP A 61 -0.08 11.18 14.43
CA ASP A 61 -0.82 11.94 13.43
C ASP A 61 -0.15 11.80 12.05
N GLY A 62 -0.87 11.22 11.10
CA GLY A 62 -0.36 10.84 9.78
C GLY A 62 -0.74 9.41 9.38
N SER A 63 -0.61 9.11 8.09
CA SER A 63 -0.81 7.76 7.54
C SER A 63 0.19 7.53 6.42
N LEU A 64 0.62 6.29 6.26
CA LEU A 64 1.34 5.89 5.05
C LEU A 64 0.33 5.47 3.99
N ILE A 65 0.35 6.14 2.84
CA ILE A 65 -0.52 5.89 1.71
C ILE A 65 0.31 5.36 0.54
N LEU A 66 0.00 4.15 0.09
CA LEU A 66 0.58 3.57 -1.12
C LEU A 66 -0.44 3.61 -2.25
N GLY A 67 -0.06 4.23 -3.36
CA GLY A 67 -0.77 4.08 -4.63
C GLY A 67 -0.15 2.94 -5.43
N ILE A 68 -0.95 1.91 -5.73
CA ILE A 68 -0.50 0.70 -6.43
C ILE A 68 -1.33 0.55 -7.70
N ASN A 69 -0.70 0.43 -8.87
CA ASN A 69 -1.45 0.22 -10.11
C ASN A 69 -2.05 -1.20 -10.17
N GLU A 70 -2.87 -1.46 -11.20
CA GLU A 70 -3.54 -2.75 -11.38
C GLU A 70 -2.60 -3.96 -11.57
N PHE A 71 -1.31 -3.73 -11.79
CA PHE A 71 -0.29 -4.77 -11.97
C PHE A 71 0.63 -4.95 -10.75
N GLY A 72 0.37 -4.24 -9.65
CA GLY A 72 1.16 -4.34 -8.42
C GLY A 72 2.38 -3.44 -8.36
N GLU A 73 2.51 -2.48 -9.27
CA GLU A 73 3.61 -1.51 -9.22
C GLU A 73 3.22 -0.35 -8.30
N ILE A 74 4.11 -0.01 -7.36
CA ILE A 74 3.94 1.16 -6.49
C ILE A 74 4.24 2.41 -7.32
N ILE A 75 3.22 3.23 -7.51
CA ILE A 75 3.26 4.46 -8.32
C ILE A 75 3.19 5.73 -7.47
N TYR A 76 2.88 5.59 -6.17
CA TYR A 76 2.82 6.69 -5.21
C TYR A 76 3.13 6.19 -3.79
N VAL A 77 3.85 7.02 -3.03
CA VAL A 77 4.11 6.85 -1.60
C VAL A 77 3.98 8.23 -0.95
N GLY A 78 3.13 8.36 0.05
CA GLY A 78 3.00 9.60 0.83
C GLY A 78 2.28 9.39 2.13
#